data_AF-A0A2K8U5Z4-F1
#
_entry.id   AF-A0A2K8U5Z4-F1
#
_cell.length_a   1.000
_cell.length_b   1.000
_cell.length_c   1.000
_cell.angle_alpha   90.00
_cell.angle_beta   90.00
_cell.angle_gamma   90.00
#
_symmetry.space_group_name_H-M   'P 1'
#
loop_
_entity.id
_entity.type
_entity.pdbx_description
1 polymer ?
#
loop_
_entity_poly.entity_id
_entity_poly.type
_entity_poly.pdbx_seq_one_letter_code
_entity_poly.pdbx_strand_id
1 'polypeptide(L)'
;MSAAGWKPDEGWGREVLLPPNFPLSQARLGLTKDIVEWDLLGVLGAAGEPLAGGETLGSIVLPAGARGPAFLVLPNFQVIYAWSRSLVSVEFLGDS
;
A
#
# COMPACT_ATOMS: atom_id res chain seq x y z
N MET A 1 20.99 -14.83 -6.82
CA MET A 1 20.45 -15.84 -5.89
C MET A 1 20.39 -15.18 -4.52
N SER A 2 19.26 -14.88 -3.90
CA SER A 2 17.91 -15.41 -4.06
C SER A 2 16.93 -14.31 -3.65
N ALA A 3 15.81 -14.24 -4.36
CA ALA A 3 14.65 -13.43 -4.02
C ALA A 3 14.13 -13.86 -2.65
N ALA A 4 14.61 -13.22 -1.59
CA ALA A 4 14.18 -13.48 -0.23
C ALA A 4 13.29 -12.33 0.21
N GLY A 5 11.98 -12.53 0.09
CA GLY A 5 11.06 -11.99 1.08
C GLY A 5 9.98 -11.03 0.62
N TRP A 6 9.72 -10.85 -0.69
CA TRP A 6 8.44 -10.24 -1.06
C TRP A 6 7.33 -11.27 -0.84
N LYS A 7 6.80 -11.32 0.38
CA LYS A 7 5.46 -11.84 0.64
C LYS A 7 4.51 -10.65 0.44
N PRO A 8 3.66 -10.65 -0.60
CA PRO A 8 2.67 -9.61 -0.82
C PRO A 8 1.67 -9.45 0.34
N ASP A 9 1.64 -10.43 1.26
CA ASP A 9 0.55 -10.61 2.21
C ASP A 9 0.84 -10.25 3.68
N GLU A 10 2.07 -9.91 4.08
CA GLU A 10 2.41 -10.11 5.50
C GLU A 10 3.34 -9.10 6.21
N GLY A 11 3.38 -7.82 5.84
CA GLY A 11 4.09 -6.90 6.78
C GLY A 11 4.06 -5.41 6.52
N TRP A 12 3.66 -5.00 5.32
CA TRP A 12 3.84 -3.61 4.91
C TRP A 12 2.57 -2.81 4.75
N GLY A 13 1.49 -3.53 4.56
CA GLY A 13 0.20 -3.00 4.22
C GLY A 13 -0.51 -4.01 3.34
N ARG A 14 -1.68 -3.60 2.87
CA ARG A 14 -2.50 -4.37 1.93
C ARG A 14 -3.14 -3.42 0.95
N GLU A 15 -3.41 -3.92 -0.25
CA GLU A 15 -4.22 -3.20 -1.23
C GLU A 15 -5.66 -3.06 -0.72
N VAL A 16 -6.25 -1.90 -0.95
CA VAL A 16 -7.60 -1.55 -0.52
C VAL A 16 -8.35 -0.85 -1.65
N LEU A 17 -9.66 -0.97 -1.62
CA LEU A 17 -10.56 -0.26 -2.54
C LEU A 17 -11.11 0.97 -1.82
N LEU A 18 -11.02 2.12 -2.50
CA LEU A 18 -11.58 3.37 -2.01
C LEU A 18 -12.99 3.55 -2.59
N PRO A 19 -13.97 4.00 -1.78
CA PRO A 19 -15.28 4.35 -2.30
C PRO A 19 -15.18 5.58 -3.22
N PRO A 20 -16.11 5.76 -4.17
CA PRO A 20 -16.03 6.83 -5.18
C PRO A 20 -16.03 8.24 -4.60
N ASN A 21 -16.56 8.42 -3.38
CA ASN A 21 -16.61 9.67 -2.63
C ASN A 21 -15.50 9.79 -1.57
N PHE A 22 -14.46 8.95 -1.62
CA PHE A 22 -13.39 8.97 -0.64
C PHE A 22 -12.63 10.31 -0.66
N PRO A 23 -12.44 10.97 0.50
CA PRO A 23 -11.71 12.23 0.58
C PRO A 23 -10.21 12.00 0.37
N LEU A 24 -9.70 12.26 -0.84
CA LEU A 24 -8.29 12.05 -1.20
C LEU A 24 -7.29 12.82 -0.31
N SER A 25 -7.72 13.88 0.36
CA SER A 25 -6.91 14.59 1.37
C SER A 25 -6.52 13.71 2.57
N GLN A 26 -7.26 12.62 2.81
CA GLN A 26 -6.95 11.63 3.85
C GLN A 26 -5.93 10.58 3.39
N ALA A 27 -5.77 10.37 2.08
CA ALA A 27 -4.81 9.41 1.52
C ALA A 27 -3.38 9.98 1.49
N ARG A 28 -2.79 10.18 2.68
CA ARG A 28 -1.41 10.66 2.83
C ARG A 28 -0.66 9.89 3.90
N LEU A 29 0.63 9.67 3.64
CA LEU A 29 1.55 9.09 4.61
C LEU A 29 1.61 10.00 5.86
N GLY A 30 1.44 9.40 7.05
CA GLY A 30 1.45 10.11 8.32
C GLY A 30 0.09 10.63 8.80
N LEU A 31 -0.97 10.53 7.99
CA LEU A 31 -2.34 10.61 8.50
C LEU A 31 -2.78 9.21 8.86
N THR A 32 -2.72 8.92 10.16
CA THR A 32 -3.02 7.59 10.69
C THR A 32 -4.39 7.59 11.34
N LYS A 33 -5.16 6.53 11.09
CA LYS A 33 -6.46 6.26 11.70
C LYS A 33 -6.56 4.79 12.07
N ASP A 34 -7.49 4.43 12.93
CA ASP A 34 -7.76 3.02 13.19
C ASP A 34 -8.31 2.35 11.93
N ILE A 35 -7.99 1.07 11.73
CA ILE A 35 -8.51 0.30 10.59
C ILE A 35 -10.04 0.29 10.59
N VAL A 36 -10.67 0.23 11.76
CA VAL A 36 -12.13 0.37 11.90
C VAL A 36 -12.63 1.75 11.43
N GLU A 37 -11.88 2.82 11.64
CA GLU A 37 -12.27 4.13 11.11
C GLU A 37 -12.19 4.16 9.58
N TRP A 38 -11.20 3.50 8.98
CA TRP A 38 -11.12 3.38 7.52
C TRP A 38 -12.27 2.54 6.95
N ASP A 39 -12.64 1.46 7.63
CA ASP A 39 -13.80 0.63 7.27
C ASP A 39 -15.11 1.45 7.31
N LEU A 40 -15.29 2.26 8.36
CA LEU A 40 -16.43 3.19 8.49
C LEU A 40 -16.45 4.28 7.42
N LEU A 41 -15.30 4.66 6.88
CA LEU A 41 -15.18 5.56 5.72
C LEU A 41 -15.50 4.86 4.40
N GLY A 42 -15.86 3.58 4.42
CA GLY A 42 -16.25 2.78 3.26
C GLY A 42 -15.07 2.18 2.50
N VAL A 43 -13.88 2.16 3.11
CA VAL A 43 -12.70 1.52 2.52
C VAL A 43 -12.84 0.00 2.67
N LEU A 44 -12.59 -0.73 1.59
CA LEU A 44 -12.70 -2.19 1.57
C LEU A 44 -11.34 -2.83 1.29
N GLY A 45 -11.21 -4.11 1.60
CA GLY A 45 -10.10 -4.93 1.12
C GLY A 45 -10.13 -5.09 -0.40
N ALA A 46 -9.03 -5.59 -0.96
CA ALA A 46 -8.86 -5.75 -2.41
C ALA A 46 -9.90 -6.69 -3.05
N ALA A 47 -10.48 -7.61 -2.29
CA ALA A 47 -11.55 -8.50 -2.76
C ALA A 47 -12.97 -7.96 -2.45
N GLY A 48 -13.09 -6.71 -1.98
CA GLY A 48 -14.36 -6.09 -1.62
C GLY A 48 -14.90 -6.49 -0.24
N GLU A 49 -14.07 -7.11 0.59
CA GLU A 49 -14.38 -7.52 1.95
C GLU A 49 -14.18 -6.38 2.98
N PRO A 50 -14.83 -6.44 4.15
CA PRO A 50 -14.57 -5.51 5.24
C PRO A 50 -13.12 -5.56 5.72
N LEU A 51 -12.58 -4.43 6.15
CA LEU A 51 -11.20 -4.36 6.62
C LEU A 51 -11.03 -5.08 7.97
N ALA A 52 -10.33 -6.21 7.98
CA ALA A 52 -9.93 -6.87 9.22
C ALA A 52 -8.77 -6.11 9.88
N GLY A 53 -8.90 -5.69 11.14
CA GLY A 53 -7.80 -5.01 11.85
C GLY A 53 -8.17 -4.19 13.08
N GLY A 54 -9.46 -3.92 13.30
CA GLY A 54 -9.96 -3.28 14.52
C GLY A 54 -9.30 -1.93 14.81
N GLU A 55 -8.77 -1.77 16.02
CA GLU A 55 -8.10 -0.57 16.54
C GLU A 55 -6.62 -0.46 16.11
N THR A 56 -6.19 -1.28 15.15
CA THR A 56 -4.82 -1.15 14.61
C THR A 56 -4.73 0.14 13.82
N LEU A 57 -3.69 0.92 14.06
CA LEU A 57 -3.45 2.16 13.33
C LEU A 57 -2.91 1.89 11.92
N GLY A 58 -3.35 2.66 10.93
CA GLY A 58 -2.84 2.62 9.56
C GLY A 58 -3.12 3.91 8.77
N SER A 59 -2.41 4.09 7.67
CA SER A 59 -2.56 5.21 6.73
C SER A 59 -2.91 4.70 5.34
N ILE A 60 -3.71 5.45 4.60
CA ILE A 60 -3.95 5.16 3.19
C ILE A 60 -2.97 5.96 2.34
N VAL A 61 -2.35 5.30 1.36
CA VAL A 61 -1.42 5.93 0.41
C VAL A 61 -1.79 5.58 -1.03
N LEU A 62 -1.52 6.53 -1.92
CA LEU A 62 -1.79 6.42 -3.36
C LEU A 62 -0.49 6.66 -4.14
N PRO A 63 0.38 5.63 -4.31
CA PRO A 63 1.71 5.80 -4.91
C PRO A 63 1.66 6.31 -6.35
N ALA A 64 0.64 5.89 -7.11
CA ALA A 64 0.42 6.28 -8.51
C ALA A 64 -0.66 7.39 -8.65
N GLY A 65 -1.06 8.02 -7.55
CA GLY A 65 -2.14 9.01 -7.51
C GLY A 65 -3.55 8.42 -7.52
N ALA A 66 -4.57 9.29 -7.61
CA ALA A 66 -5.98 8.95 -7.39
C ALA A 66 -6.60 7.93 -8.37
N ARG A 67 -5.94 7.65 -9.50
CA ARG A 67 -6.38 6.64 -10.49
C ARG A 67 -5.65 5.31 -10.35
N GLY A 68 -4.68 5.22 -9.43
CA GLY A 68 -3.90 4.03 -9.18
C GLY A 68 -4.42 3.23 -7.98
N PRO A 69 -3.77 2.10 -7.68
CA PRO A 69 -4.10 1.29 -6.51
C PRO A 69 -3.87 2.07 -5.21
N ALA A 70 -4.75 1.83 -4.24
CA ALA A 70 -4.64 2.37 -2.89
C ALA A 70 -4.12 1.30 -1.95
N PHE A 71 -3.27 1.70 -1.00
CA PHE A 71 -2.70 0.80 -0.01
C PHE A 71 -2.96 1.33 1.38
N LEU A 72 -3.41 0.46 2.26
CA LEU A 72 -3.44 0.68 3.70
C LEU A 72 -2.12 0.20 4.28
N VAL A 73 -1.31 1.10 4.83
CA VAL A 73 0.02 0.83 5.41
C VAL A 73 0.03 1.05 6.91
N LEU A 74 0.74 0.19 7.64
CA LEU A 74 0.87 0.29 9.10
C LEU A 74 1.92 1.35 9.49
N PRO A 75 1.81 2.00 10.66
CA PRO A 75 2.71 3.08 11.09
C PRO A 75 4.17 2.63 11.26
N ASN A 76 4.42 1.34 11.51
CA ASN A 76 5.79 0.79 11.57
C ASN A 76 6.51 0.77 10.21
N PHE A 77 5.83 1.15 9.13
CA PHE A 77 6.33 0.98 7.78
C PHE A 77 6.99 2.22 7.15
N GLN A 78 7.26 3.26 7.95
CA GLN A 78 8.02 4.45 7.49
C GLN A 78 9.43 4.11 6.96
N VAL A 79 9.94 2.89 7.17
CA VAL A 79 11.29 2.46 6.79
C VAL A 79 11.38 1.87 5.37
N ILE A 80 10.28 1.49 4.72
CA ILE A 80 10.34 0.73 3.45
C ILE A 80 9.77 1.52 2.26
N TYR A 81 9.93 2.85 2.28
CA TYR A 81 9.84 3.66 1.06
C TYR A 81 11.20 3.89 0.37
N ALA A 82 12.25 3.18 0.80
CA ALA A 82 13.59 3.29 0.23
C ALA A 82 13.94 2.26 -0.86
N TRP A 83 13.05 1.33 -1.23
CA TRP A 83 13.42 0.25 -2.16
C TRP A 83 12.41 0.00 -3.28
N SER A 84 12.28 0.97 -4.19
CA SER A 84 11.87 0.68 -5.58
C SER A 84 12.85 1.28 -6.61
N ARG A 85 14.11 1.48 -6.21
CA ARG A 85 15.17 1.90 -7.16
C ARG A 85 16.27 0.86 -7.24
N SER A 86 15.89 -0.36 -7.62
CA SER A 86 16.81 -1.33 -8.21
C SER A 86 16.43 -1.52 -9.67
N LEU A 87 17.05 -0.65 -10.47
CA LEU A 87 17.14 -0.59 -11.92
C LEU A 87 16.93 -1.94 -12.63
N VAL A 88 15.85 -2.04 -13.42
CA VAL A 88 15.89 -2.87 -14.63
C VAL A 88 16.69 -2.08 -15.66
N SER A 89 17.99 -2.36 -15.74
CA SER A 89 18.74 -2.15 -16.98
C SER A 89 18.65 -3.45 -17.76
N VAL A 90 17.71 -3.52 -18.70
CA VAL A 90 17.91 -4.35 -19.88
C VAL A 90 18.88 -3.60 -20.78
N GLU A 91 20.08 -4.12 -20.98
CA GLU A 91 20.88 -3.74 -22.14
C GLU A 91 21.73 -4.95 -22.55
N PHE A 92 21.45 -5.44 -23.75
CA PHE A 92 22.21 -6.45 -24.47
C PHE A 92 23.63 -5.94 -24.74
N LEU A 93 24.63 -6.80 -24.59
CA LEU A 93 25.78 -6.79 -25.50
C LEU A 93 26.06 -8.22 -25.94
N GLY A 94 25.90 -8.45 -27.24
CA GLY A 94 26.49 -9.58 -27.92
C GLY A 94 28.00 -9.38 -28.03
N ASP A 95 28.72 -10.47 -27.83
CA ASP A 95 30.05 -10.81 -28.35
C ASP A 95 30.21 -12.32 -28.01
N SER A 96 30.53 -13.25 -28.90
CA SER A 96 31.26 -13.21 -30.17
C SER A 96 30.72 -14.25 -31.17
#